data_AF-A0A1M3HFL5-F1
#
_entry.id   AF-A0A1M3HFL5-F1
#
_cell.length_a   1.000
_cell.length_b   1.000
_cell.length_c   1.000
_cell.angle_alpha   90.00
_cell.angle_beta   90.00
_cell.angle_gamma   90.00
#
_symmetry.space_group_name_H-M   'P 1'
#
loop_
_entity.id
_entity.type
_entity.pdbx_description
1 polymer ?
#
loop_
_entity_poly.entity_id
_entity_poly.type
_entity_poly.pdbx_seq_one_letter_code
_entity_poly.pdbx_strand_id
1 'polypeptide(L)'
;MVGCSPSYNITLTSAQAITNLLPTGGTPAVLKSNYTNSASIKNELVGQVVSLSLSVGFDIYDPSFGPATIALGDMKIGSGTFAGWTVKDFLAEANKVLGGCDTTYTPQQIEDTIDKINKNYDDGTVNQGFLVCPN
;
A
#
# COMPACT_ATOMS: atom_id res chain seq x y z
N MET A 1 -9.92 -3.10 -4.93
CA MET A 1 -9.14 -4.21 -5.50
C MET A 1 -7.67 -3.91 -5.28
N VAL A 2 -6.87 -4.89 -4.88
CA VAL A 2 -5.40 -4.79 -4.81
C VAL A 2 -4.76 -5.90 -5.62
N GLY A 3 -3.55 -5.70 -6.13
CA GLY A 3 -2.96 -6.53 -7.17
C GLY A 3 -3.21 -5.93 -8.56
N CYS A 4 -3.21 -6.77 -9.60
CA CYS A 4 -3.29 -6.30 -10.98
C CYS A 4 -4.09 -7.23 -11.89
N SER A 5 -4.35 -6.77 -13.12
CA SER A 5 -4.99 -7.51 -14.20
C SER A 5 -4.09 -7.40 -15.45
N PRO A 6 -3.86 -8.47 -16.23
CA PRO A 6 -4.59 -9.74 -16.25
C PRO A 6 -4.09 -10.84 -15.29
N SER A 7 -3.07 -10.58 -14.46
CA SER A 7 -2.51 -11.57 -13.53
C SER A 7 -3.44 -11.85 -12.33
N TYR A 8 -3.03 -11.51 -11.10
CA TYR A 8 -3.79 -11.85 -9.90
C TYR A 8 -4.13 -10.63 -9.06
N ASN A 9 -5.30 -10.68 -8.41
CA ASN A 9 -5.78 -9.64 -7.52
C ASN A 9 -6.59 -10.20 -6.35
N ILE A 10 -6.79 -9.35 -5.35
CA ILE A 10 -7.73 -9.54 -4.27
C ILE A 10 -8.81 -8.48 -4.40
N THR A 11 -10.06 -8.95 -4.45
CA THR A 11 -11.24 -8.10 -4.44
C THR A 11 -11.93 -8.18 -3.08
N LEU A 12 -11.92 -7.06 -2.35
CA LEU A 12 -12.63 -6.87 -1.10
C LEU A 12 -13.86 -6.00 -1.38
N THR A 13 -15.06 -6.53 -1.12
CA THR A 13 -16.32 -5.90 -1.53
C THR A 13 -17.06 -5.20 -0.39
N SER A 14 -16.52 -5.23 0.84
CA SER A 14 -17.12 -4.58 2.00
C SER A 14 -16.08 -4.21 3.05
N ALA A 15 -16.42 -3.27 3.93
CA ALA A 15 -15.60 -2.93 5.09
C ALA A 15 -15.35 -4.16 5.99
N GLN A 16 -16.36 -5.01 6.19
CA GLN A 16 -16.20 -6.25 6.95
C GLN A 16 -15.17 -7.21 6.33
N ALA A 17 -15.12 -7.31 5.00
CA ALA A 17 -14.12 -8.14 4.33
C ALA A 17 -12.69 -7.63 4.57
N ILE A 18 -12.52 -6.31 4.66
CA ILE A 18 -11.25 -5.65 4.99
C ILE A 18 -10.88 -5.93 6.45
N THR A 19 -11.81 -5.71 7.40
CA THR A 19 -11.60 -6.01 8.82
C THR A 19 -11.24 -7.47 9.07
N ASN A 20 -11.83 -8.40 8.32
CA ASN A 20 -11.52 -9.82 8.47
C ASN A 20 -10.16 -10.21 7.90
N LEU A 21 -9.65 -9.49 6.89
CA LEU A 21 -8.36 -9.75 6.25
C LEU A 21 -7.18 -9.16 7.06
N LEU A 22 -7.37 -7.99 7.67
CA LEU A 22 -6.30 -7.26 8.35
C LEU A 22 -6.26 -7.57 9.87
N PRO A 23 -5.06 -7.61 10.49
CA PRO A 23 -3.75 -7.51 9.86
C PRO A 23 -3.36 -8.81 9.15
N THR A 24 -2.51 -8.71 8.13
CA THR A 24 -1.99 -9.86 7.41
C THR A 24 -0.50 -10.00 7.68
N GLY A 25 -0.05 -11.16 8.17
CA GLY A 25 1.37 -11.48 8.35
C GLY A 25 1.85 -12.57 7.38
N GLY A 26 3.13 -12.94 7.50
CA GLY A 26 3.77 -13.97 6.68
C GLY A 26 4.72 -13.40 5.64
N THR A 27 5.41 -14.26 4.88
CA THR A 27 6.45 -13.79 3.95
C THR A 27 5.86 -12.99 2.79
N PRO A 28 6.41 -11.79 2.47
CA PRO A 28 6.04 -11.03 1.29
C PRO A 28 6.19 -11.85 0.02
N ALA A 29 5.12 -11.95 -0.78
CA ALA A 29 5.11 -12.75 -2.00
C ALA A 29 4.15 -12.21 -3.05
N VAL A 30 4.35 -12.61 -4.30
CA VAL A 30 3.35 -12.43 -5.37
C VAL A 30 2.13 -13.32 -5.13
N LEU A 31 0.96 -12.86 -5.53
CA LEU A 31 -0.26 -13.67 -5.54
C LEU A 31 -0.14 -14.83 -6.54
N LYS A 32 -0.81 -15.93 -6.23
CA LYS A 32 -0.84 -17.15 -7.08
C LYS A 32 -2.23 -17.47 -7.63
N SER A 33 -3.24 -16.72 -7.21
CA SER A 33 -4.62 -16.86 -7.66
C SER A 33 -5.39 -15.57 -7.39
N ASN A 34 -6.55 -15.41 -8.02
CA ASN A 34 -7.50 -14.37 -7.67
C ASN A 34 -8.24 -14.75 -6.38
N TYR A 35 -8.51 -13.76 -5.53
CA TYR A 35 -9.28 -13.95 -4.29
C TYR A 35 -10.41 -12.94 -4.20
N THR A 36 -11.53 -13.37 -3.61
CA THR A 36 -12.65 -12.48 -3.28
C THR A 36 -13.00 -12.66 -1.81
N ASN A 37 -12.93 -11.57 -1.03
CA ASN A 37 -13.25 -11.54 0.41
C ASN A 37 -12.56 -12.65 1.24
N SER A 38 -11.36 -13.07 0.84
CA SER A 38 -10.61 -14.09 1.57
C SER A 38 -9.94 -13.47 2.80
N ALA A 39 -10.23 -14.01 3.99
CA ALA A 39 -9.67 -13.56 5.26
C ALA A 39 -8.41 -14.34 5.70
N SER A 40 -8.08 -15.44 5.00
CA SER A 40 -7.06 -16.41 5.43
C SER A 40 -5.75 -16.32 4.66
N ILE A 41 -5.54 -15.21 3.94
CA ILE A 41 -4.31 -14.96 3.19
C ILE A 41 -3.16 -14.76 4.18
N LYS A 42 -2.03 -15.43 3.97
CA LYS A 42 -0.81 -15.30 4.78
C LYS A 42 0.32 -14.68 3.96
N ASN A 43 0.21 -13.38 3.72
CA ASN A 43 1.15 -12.60 2.91
C ASN A 43 1.16 -11.16 3.44
N GLU A 44 2.23 -10.75 4.11
CA GLU A 44 2.32 -9.41 4.72
C GLU A 44 2.14 -8.28 3.70
N LEU A 45 2.67 -8.46 2.48
CA LEU A 45 2.54 -7.48 1.41
C LEU A 45 1.08 -7.21 1.03
N VAL A 46 0.19 -8.20 1.17
CA VAL A 46 -1.26 -7.99 0.98
C VAL A 46 -1.79 -7.01 2.00
N GLY A 47 -1.45 -7.22 3.28
CA GLY A 47 -1.88 -6.34 4.36
C GLY A 47 -1.42 -4.91 4.14
N GLN A 48 -0.14 -4.74 3.81
CA GLN A 48 0.46 -3.42 3.62
C GLN A 48 -0.12 -2.67 2.41
N VAL A 49 -0.32 -3.35 1.27
CA VAL A 49 -0.91 -2.73 0.07
C VAL A 49 -2.36 -2.36 0.31
N VAL A 50 -3.14 -3.19 1.02
CA VAL A 50 -4.52 -2.85 1.41
C VAL A 50 -4.52 -1.63 2.35
N SER A 51 -3.68 -1.62 3.38
CA SER A 51 -3.58 -0.50 4.32
C SER A 51 -3.22 0.81 3.62
N LEU A 52 -2.20 0.82 2.76
CA LEU A 52 -1.81 2.03 2.04
C LEU A 52 -2.91 2.48 1.06
N SER A 53 -3.57 1.53 0.39
CA SER A 53 -4.70 1.84 -0.50
C SER A 53 -5.85 2.51 0.24
N LEU A 54 -6.11 2.10 1.49
CA LEU A 54 -7.11 2.73 2.35
C LEU A 54 -6.69 4.14 2.76
N SER A 55 -5.47 4.32 3.25
CA SER A 55 -4.98 5.64 3.67
C SER A 55 -5.01 6.65 2.52
N VAL A 56 -4.51 6.27 1.33
CA VAL A 56 -4.56 7.13 0.13
C VAL A 56 -6.01 7.36 -0.31
N GLY A 57 -6.86 6.33 -0.25
CA GLY A 57 -8.27 6.46 -0.61
C GLY A 57 -9.03 7.42 0.30
N PHE A 58 -8.92 7.25 1.63
CA PHE A 58 -9.59 8.12 2.59
C PHE A 58 -9.14 9.57 2.47
N ASP A 59 -7.84 9.81 2.30
CA ASP A 59 -7.29 11.15 2.13
C ASP A 59 -7.82 11.87 0.87
N ILE A 60 -8.14 11.12 -0.19
CA ILE A 60 -8.78 11.66 -1.41
C ILE A 60 -10.27 11.95 -1.19
N TYR A 61 -10.99 11.08 -0.47
CA TYR A 61 -12.44 11.15 -0.33
C TYR A 61 -12.92 12.05 0.81
N ASP A 62 -12.14 12.17 1.88
CA ASP A 62 -12.43 12.98 3.05
C ASP A 62 -11.33 14.06 3.20
N PRO A 63 -11.61 15.32 2.80
CA PRO A 63 -10.68 16.44 2.94
C PRO A 63 -10.25 16.73 4.38
N SER A 64 -10.91 16.14 5.38
CA SER A 64 -10.58 16.26 6.80
C SER A 64 -9.91 15.01 7.39
N PHE A 65 -9.60 14.00 6.56
CA PHE A 65 -8.93 12.78 6.99
C PHE A 65 -7.55 13.05 7.63
N GLY A 66 -6.84 14.03 7.10
CA GLY A 66 -5.57 14.53 7.65
C GLY A 66 -5.56 16.06 7.76
N PRO A 67 -4.76 16.64 8.67
CA PRO A 67 -4.61 18.09 8.79
C PRO A 67 -3.69 18.69 7.72
N ALA A 68 -3.05 17.86 6.90
CA ALA A 68 -2.09 18.30 5.89
C ALA A 68 -2.81 18.91 4.67
N THR A 69 -2.20 19.93 4.07
CA THR A 69 -2.71 20.56 2.83
C THR A 69 -2.30 19.81 1.55
N ILE A 70 -1.40 18.84 1.68
CA ILE A 70 -0.89 18.00 0.59
C ILE A 70 -1.44 16.60 0.80
N ALA A 71 -2.02 16.04 -0.25
CA ALA A 71 -2.54 14.68 -0.21
C ALA A 71 -1.40 13.67 -0.02
N LEU A 72 -1.65 12.62 0.76
CA LEU A 72 -0.73 11.51 1.02
C LEU A 72 -0.22 10.91 -0.29
N GLY A 73 -1.10 10.74 -1.28
CA GLY A 73 -0.75 10.23 -2.60
C GLY A 73 0.29 11.07 -3.34
N ASP A 74 0.34 12.38 -3.10
CA ASP A 74 1.23 13.34 -3.76
C ASP A 74 2.54 13.59 -2.98
N MET A 75 2.63 13.08 -1.74
CA MET A 75 3.88 13.08 -0.99
C MET A 75 4.94 12.25 -1.70
N LYS A 76 6.22 12.62 -1.51
CA LYS A 76 7.35 11.93 -2.12
C LYS A 76 8.07 11.05 -1.13
N ILE A 77 8.59 9.93 -1.62
CA ILE A 77 9.51 9.07 -0.87
C ILE A 77 10.87 9.78 -0.80
N GLY A 78 11.38 10.03 0.41
CA GLY A 78 12.60 10.81 0.63
C GLY A 78 13.91 10.04 0.43
N SER A 79 13.88 8.70 0.51
CA SER A 79 15.11 7.89 0.47
C SER A 79 14.87 6.45 -0.02
N GLY A 80 15.96 5.75 -0.34
CA GLY A 80 15.93 4.34 -0.78
C GLY A 80 15.67 4.15 -2.27
N THR A 81 15.34 2.92 -2.66
CA THR A 81 15.16 2.50 -4.06
C THR A 81 14.13 3.34 -4.83
N PHE A 82 13.10 3.81 -4.14
CA PHE A 82 12.00 4.58 -4.71
C PHE A 82 12.08 6.08 -4.39
N ALA A 83 13.25 6.58 -3.98
CA ALA A 83 13.43 8.00 -3.69
C ALA A 83 12.95 8.90 -4.85
N GLY A 84 12.20 9.94 -4.53
CA GLY A 84 11.61 10.89 -5.48
C GLY A 84 10.27 10.45 -6.08
N TRP A 85 9.85 9.19 -5.92
CA TRP A 85 8.55 8.72 -6.37
C TRP A 85 7.44 9.28 -5.48
N THR A 86 6.26 9.51 -6.06
CA THR A 86 5.07 9.80 -5.27
C THR A 86 4.56 8.53 -4.60
N VAL A 87 3.85 8.66 -3.48
CA VAL A 87 3.20 7.52 -2.82
C VAL A 87 2.20 6.85 -3.76
N LYS A 88 1.50 7.62 -4.59
CA LYS A 88 0.56 7.09 -5.59
C LYS A 88 1.26 6.25 -6.66
N ASP A 89 2.38 6.73 -7.21
CA ASP A 89 3.13 5.99 -8.23
C ASP A 89 3.74 4.72 -7.64
N PHE A 90 4.26 4.81 -6.41
CA PHE A 90 4.75 3.65 -5.68
C PHE A 90 3.63 2.64 -5.41
N LEU A 91 2.45 3.09 -4.97
CA LEU A 91 1.30 2.21 -4.71
C LEU A 91 0.85 1.49 -5.99
N ALA A 92 0.88 2.16 -7.14
CA ALA A 92 0.59 1.53 -8.43
C ALA A 92 1.61 0.42 -8.75
N GLU A 93 2.90 0.65 -8.49
CA GLU A 93 3.95 -0.36 -8.68
C GLU A 93 3.84 -1.52 -7.68
N ALA A 94 3.53 -1.22 -6.41
CA ALA A 94 3.26 -2.23 -5.39
C ALA A 94 2.12 -3.18 -5.78
N ASN A 95 1.06 -2.64 -6.41
CA ASN A 95 -0.04 -3.44 -6.95
C ASN A 95 0.41 -4.34 -8.11
N LYS A 96 1.32 -3.89 -8.99
CA LYS A 96 1.88 -4.75 -10.04
C LYS A 96 2.69 -5.90 -9.45
N VAL A 97 3.60 -5.60 -8.51
CA VAL A 97 4.42 -6.62 -7.84
C VAL A 97 3.55 -7.62 -7.09
N LEU A 98 2.60 -7.14 -6.28
CA LEU A 98 1.68 -8.01 -5.54
C LEU A 98 0.90 -8.92 -6.49
N GLY A 99 0.37 -8.37 -7.59
CA GLY A 99 -0.43 -9.13 -8.54
C GLY A 99 0.36 -10.03 -9.49
N GLY A 100 1.69 -9.96 -9.49
CA GLY A 100 2.53 -10.70 -10.44
C GLY A 100 2.41 -10.17 -11.89
N CYS A 101 2.21 -8.87 -12.06
CA CYS A 101 2.35 -8.21 -13.37
C CYS A 101 3.81 -7.85 -13.66
N ASP A 102 4.10 -7.55 -14.92
CA ASP A 102 5.44 -7.18 -15.37
C ASP A 102 5.98 -5.99 -14.57
N THR A 103 7.10 -6.25 -13.91
CA THR A 103 7.84 -5.32 -13.06
C THR A 103 9.28 -5.82 -12.90
N THR A 104 10.18 -4.90 -12.58
CA THR A 104 11.59 -5.23 -12.28
C THR A 104 11.86 -5.31 -10.78
N TYR A 105 10.87 -5.00 -9.94
CA TYR A 105 11.02 -4.94 -8.48
C TYR A 105 10.58 -6.25 -7.81
N THR A 106 11.22 -6.58 -6.69
CA THR A 106 10.88 -7.76 -5.90
C THR A 106 9.82 -7.46 -4.84
N PRO A 107 9.06 -8.48 -4.37
CA PRO A 107 8.14 -8.31 -3.24
C PRO A 107 8.82 -7.72 -1.99
N GLN A 108 10.06 -8.10 -1.71
CA GLN A 108 10.79 -7.58 -0.55
C GLN A 108 11.13 -6.10 -0.68
N GLN A 109 11.52 -5.63 -1.89
CA GLN A 109 11.81 -4.20 -2.10
C GLN A 109 10.57 -3.33 -1.91
N ILE A 110 9.41 -3.83 -2.35
CA ILE A 110 8.13 -3.17 -2.09
C ILE A 110 7.83 -3.20 -0.61
N GLU A 111 7.97 -4.35 0.05
CA GLU A 111 7.66 -4.49 1.48
C GLU A 111 8.47 -3.52 2.34
N ASP A 112 9.79 -3.48 2.16
CA ASP A 112 10.69 -2.62 2.93
C ASP A 112 10.35 -1.12 2.79
N THR A 113 9.74 -0.75 1.66
CA THR A 113 9.36 0.64 1.36
C THR A 113 7.96 0.94 1.86
N ILE A 114 6.98 0.09 1.58
CA ILE A 114 5.58 0.29 1.98
C ILE A 114 5.42 0.28 3.49
N ASP A 115 6.21 -0.53 4.21
CA ASP A 115 6.21 -0.56 5.67
C ASP A 115 6.60 0.81 6.24
N LYS A 116 7.63 1.44 5.66
CA LYS A 116 8.06 2.80 6.06
C LYS A 116 7.04 3.86 5.71
N ILE A 117 6.31 3.71 4.59
CA ILE A 117 5.23 4.63 4.22
C ILE A 117 4.09 4.51 5.23
N ASN A 118 3.61 3.30 5.48
CA ASN A 118 2.49 3.05 6.40
C ASN A 118 2.82 3.46 7.85
N LYS A 119 4.08 3.34 8.26
CA LYS A 119 4.56 3.76 9.59
C LYS A 119 5.06 5.21 9.64
N ASN A 120 5.04 5.96 8.53
CA ASN A 120 5.62 7.30 8.51
C ASN A 120 4.89 8.26 9.45
N TYR A 121 3.57 8.08 9.56
CA TYR A 121 2.68 8.87 10.41
C TYR A 121 2.04 8.01 11.49
N ASP A 122 2.88 7.45 12.37
CA ASP A 122 2.44 6.54 13.43
C ASP A 122 1.41 7.22 14.34
N ASP A 123 0.21 6.64 14.41
CA ASP A 123 -1.01 7.19 15.03
C ASP A 123 -1.35 8.66 14.66
N GLY A 124 -0.82 9.17 13.55
CA GLY A 124 -0.95 10.57 13.14
C GLY A 124 -0.24 11.58 14.06
N THR A 125 0.59 11.11 15.00
CA THR A 125 1.26 11.97 16.00
C THR A 125 2.76 12.11 15.78
N VAL A 126 3.37 11.16 15.06
CA VAL A 126 4.82 11.14 14.82
C VAL A 126 5.08 11.19 13.32
N ASN A 127 5.94 12.09 12.86
CA ASN A 127 6.48 12.07 11.51
C ASN A 127 7.89 11.47 11.53
N GLN A 128 8.05 10.28 10.94
CA GLN A 128 9.34 9.59 10.85
C GLN A 128 10.30 10.19 9.80
N GLY A 129 9.82 11.14 8.98
CA GLY A 129 10.63 11.85 7.98
C GLY A 129 10.96 11.04 6.72
N PHE A 130 10.31 9.88 6.53
CA PHE A 130 10.48 9.08 5.32
C PHE A 130 9.75 9.69 4.12
N LEU A 131 8.57 10.28 4.36
CA LEU A 131 7.84 11.06 3.36
C LEU A 131 8.20 12.53 3.44
N VAL A 132 8.38 13.16 2.28
CA VAL A 132 8.74 14.57 2.13
C VAL A 132 7.72 15.27 1.23
N CYS A 133 7.54 16.58 1.45
CA CYS A 133 6.67 17.38 0.61
C CYS A 133 7.22 17.47 -0.83
N PRO A 134 6.34 17.46 -1.85
CA PRO A 134 6.74 17.84 -3.20
C PRO A 134 7.24 19.30 -3.22
N ASN A 135 8.31 19.53 -3.98
CA ASN A 135 8.84 20.87 -4.26
C ASN A 135 7.93 21.65 -5.22
#